data_AF-A0A6S7J425-F1
#
_entry.id   AF-A0A6S7J425-F1
#
_cell.length_a   1.000
_cell.length_b   1.000
_cell.length_c   1.000
_cell.angle_alpha   90.00
_cell.angle_beta   90.00
_cell.angle_gamma   90.00
#
_symmetry.space_group_name_H-M   'P 1'
#
loop_
_entity.id
_entity.type
_entity.pdbx_description
1 polymer ?
#
loop_
_entity_poly.entity_id
_entity_poly.type
_entity_poly.pdbx_seq_one_letter_code
_entity_poly.pdbx_strand_id
1 'polypeptide(L)'
;MFADDACGHAKIDLKRCAAQFLVKIQTRSKISKVAVNNIVQETSQLVDNVKSHLKQKVTECIAANDGLTQQSIDEVFEGFEDPFSNLQTANAQSSFIQKNMKYVQPVEYILGRNIGFKNKGNKWQMCETDDTMVYIPILESIEQLLSNPRTYDLVRNHLTKSKEGILYDIRDGLCWKSNPIFQLNADGLQVVLYHDEVELCNPLGSHMGKHKVDLYYYSLGNIDPRFRSKLCAIRLVAIVKARDVAKYGHGKILTPIVNDLEKLAAGHIFDIDRCSVKLYGAVVSCIGDTEGQHQWGDFKVGVGFAHQKCRNCLCRFEDMQEKFTATQFTLRNLAQYEQHCQDIEDAPTEAMKKDLQTTYGIVDRSILSELSHFDITAQLPQDIMHVLLEGTVQYEVRFILQHFFDAGVITLKQLNSLD
;
A
#
# COMPACT_ATOMS: atom_id res chain seq x y z
N MET A 1 -10.31 -18.58 8.63
CA MET A 1 -10.79 -19.82 9.27
C MET A 1 -9.94 -20.00 10.52
N PHE A 2 -10.53 -19.73 11.68
CA PHE A 2 -9.84 -19.73 12.97
C PHE A 2 -9.64 -21.17 13.46
N ALA A 3 -8.49 -21.44 14.05
CA ALA A 3 -8.22 -22.66 14.80
C ALA A 3 -7.91 -22.18 16.21
N ASP A 4 -8.73 -22.61 17.15
CA ASP A 4 -8.47 -22.58 18.58
C ASP A 4 -7.32 -23.55 18.89
N ASP A 5 -6.43 -23.18 19.82
CA ASP A 5 -6.47 -23.75 21.18
C ASP A 5 -5.21 -23.35 21.97
N ALA A 6 -5.43 -22.60 23.05
CA ALA A 6 -4.61 -22.64 24.25
C ALA A 6 -5.47 -22.16 25.44
N CYS A 7 -6.06 -23.13 26.13
CA CYS A 7 -6.66 -23.10 27.47
C CYS A 7 -6.80 -21.73 28.18
N GLY A 8 -7.90 -21.06 27.85
CA GLY A 8 -8.59 -20.03 28.62
C GLY A 8 -9.82 -19.68 27.80
N HIS A 9 -11.03 -20.01 28.26
CA HIS A 9 -12.24 -19.72 27.49
C HIS A 9 -12.35 -18.21 27.29
N ALA A 10 -11.85 -17.69 26.17
CA ALA A 10 -11.97 -16.30 25.80
C ALA A 10 -13.46 -16.02 25.65
N LYS A 11 -14.02 -15.20 26.54
CA LYS A 11 -15.41 -14.78 26.48
C LYS A 11 -15.66 -14.21 25.08
N ILE A 12 -16.51 -14.89 24.31
CA ILE A 12 -16.81 -14.47 22.93
C ILE A 12 -17.49 -13.12 22.99
N ASP A 13 -16.85 -12.10 22.42
CA ASP A 13 -17.44 -10.78 22.23
C ASP A 13 -18.31 -10.80 20.97
N LEU A 14 -19.60 -11.12 21.16
CA LEU A 14 -20.59 -11.20 20.08
C LEU A 14 -20.70 -9.90 19.29
N LYS A 15 -20.52 -8.75 19.95
CA LYS A 15 -20.62 -7.43 19.33
C LYS A 15 -19.43 -7.17 18.41
N ARG A 16 -18.23 -7.54 18.84
CA ARG A 16 -17.04 -7.55 17.98
C ARG A 16 -17.21 -8.51 16.80
N CYS A 17 -17.80 -9.69 17.01
CA CYS A 17 -18.10 -10.63 15.93
C CYS A 17 -19.09 -10.04 14.90
N ALA A 18 -20.15 -9.38 15.37
CA ALA A 18 -21.12 -8.69 14.52
C ALA A 18 -20.45 -7.55 13.71
N ALA A 19 -19.66 -6.70 14.35
CA ALA A 19 -18.91 -5.65 13.65
C ALA A 19 -17.96 -6.22 12.58
N GLN A 20 -17.23 -7.30 12.89
CA GLN A 20 -16.38 -7.99 11.91
C GLN A 20 -17.18 -8.58 10.75
N PHE A 21 -18.36 -9.13 11.00
CA PHE A 21 -19.27 -9.63 9.97
C PHE A 21 -19.68 -8.51 9.03
N LEU A 22 -20.08 -7.35 9.56
CA LEU A 22 -20.48 -6.19 8.75
C LEU A 22 -19.32 -5.66 7.89
N VAL A 23 -18.13 -5.50 8.47
CA VAL A 23 -16.93 -5.07 7.73
C VAL A 23 -16.61 -6.05 6.59
N LYS A 24 -16.70 -7.37 6.84
CA LYS A 24 -16.44 -8.40 5.82
C LYS A 24 -17.46 -8.33 4.68
N ILE A 25 -18.74 -8.20 4.98
CA ILE A 25 -19.78 -8.10 3.94
C ILE A 25 -19.59 -6.83 3.13
N GLN A 26 -19.39 -5.69 3.79
CA GLN A 26 -19.22 -4.42 3.11
C GLN A 26 -18.02 -4.45 2.16
N THR A 27 -16.88 -4.98 2.61
CA THR A 27 -15.63 -5.00 1.84
C THR A 27 -15.61 -6.08 0.75
N ARG A 28 -16.17 -7.28 1.00
CA ARG A 28 -16.14 -8.39 0.05
C ARG A 28 -17.26 -8.33 -0.98
N SER A 29 -18.45 -7.91 -0.55
CA SER A 29 -19.64 -7.88 -1.41
C SER A 29 -19.87 -6.50 -2.06
N LYS A 30 -19.05 -5.50 -1.73
CA LYS A 30 -19.10 -4.13 -2.28
C LYS A 30 -20.50 -3.50 -2.20
N ILE A 31 -21.23 -3.78 -1.11
CA ILE A 31 -22.60 -3.30 -0.93
C ILE A 31 -22.64 -1.89 -0.32
N SER A 32 -23.73 -1.17 -0.57
CA SER A 32 -23.93 0.18 -0.05
C SER A 32 -24.15 0.18 1.47
N LYS A 33 -23.91 1.33 2.12
CA LYS A 33 -24.19 1.52 3.55
C LYS A 33 -25.67 1.26 3.89
N VAL A 34 -26.58 1.59 2.98
CA VAL A 34 -28.02 1.31 3.13
C VAL A 34 -28.27 -0.19 3.16
N ALA A 35 -27.67 -0.94 2.25
CA ALA A 35 -27.78 -2.40 2.23
C ALA A 35 -27.19 -3.03 3.50
N VAL A 36 -26.06 -2.53 4.02
CA VAL A 36 -25.49 -2.98 5.30
C VAL A 36 -26.48 -2.77 6.46
N ASN A 37 -27.10 -1.59 6.55
CA ASN A 37 -28.09 -1.33 7.60
C ASN A 37 -29.31 -2.25 7.50
N ASN A 38 -29.80 -2.52 6.29
CA ASN A 38 -30.88 -3.48 6.07
C ASN A 38 -30.46 -4.90 6.51
N ILE A 39 -29.24 -5.32 6.18
CA ILE A 39 -28.70 -6.62 6.64
C ILE A 39 -28.65 -6.68 8.17
N VAL A 40 -28.23 -5.60 8.84
CA VAL A 40 -28.27 -5.53 10.30
C VAL A 40 -29.69 -5.77 10.81
N GLN A 41 -30.68 -5.04 10.29
CA GLN A 41 -32.07 -5.17 10.71
C GLN A 41 -32.62 -6.60 10.50
N GLU A 42 -32.46 -7.16 9.31
CA GLU A 42 -32.95 -8.51 8.98
C GLU A 42 -32.23 -9.59 9.81
N THR A 43 -30.93 -9.43 10.05
CA THR A 43 -30.14 -10.39 10.84
C THR A 43 -30.50 -10.30 12.33
N SER A 44 -30.72 -9.10 12.87
CA SER A 44 -31.22 -8.93 14.25
C SER A 44 -32.57 -9.64 14.42
N GLN A 45 -33.51 -9.46 13.49
CA GLN A 45 -34.82 -10.13 13.55
C GLN A 45 -34.69 -11.66 13.47
N LEU A 46 -33.79 -12.17 12.63
CA LEU A 46 -33.51 -13.60 12.55
C LEU A 46 -32.93 -14.15 13.86
N VAL A 47 -31.97 -13.44 14.46
CA VAL A 47 -31.37 -13.81 15.75
C VAL A 47 -32.44 -13.83 16.85
N ASP A 48 -33.33 -12.84 16.89
CA ASP A 48 -34.44 -12.78 17.85
C ASP A 48 -35.42 -13.94 17.67
N ASN A 49 -35.73 -14.32 16.43
CA ASN A 49 -36.58 -15.47 16.12
C ASN A 49 -35.93 -16.78 16.57
N VAL A 50 -34.63 -16.97 16.29
CA VAL A 50 -33.87 -18.15 16.72
C VAL A 50 -33.78 -18.22 18.24
N LYS A 51 -33.51 -17.09 18.90
CA LYS A 51 -33.48 -16.95 20.36
C LYS A 51 -34.83 -17.37 20.97
N SER A 52 -35.93 -16.89 20.40
CA SER A 52 -37.29 -17.22 20.85
C SER A 52 -37.62 -18.70 20.68
N HIS A 53 -37.24 -19.30 19.53
CA HIS A 53 -37.44 -20.72 19.28
C HIS A 53 -36.61 -21.61 20.22
N LEU A 54 -35.35 -21.23 20.49
CA LEU A 54 -34.51 -21.94 21.44
C LEU A 54 -35.04 -21.83 22.87
N LYS A 55 -35.50 -20.63 23.28
CA LYS A 55 -36.13 -20.43 24.59
C LYS A 55 -37.32 -21.38 24.77
N GLN A 56 -38.19 -21.46 23.77
CA GLN A 56 -39.34 -22.38 23.79
C GLN A 56 -38.91 -23.85 23.97
N LYS A 57 -37.97 -24.33 23.14
CA LYS A 57 -37.49 -25.72 23.23
C LYS A 57 -36.83 -26.06 24.56
N VAL A 58 -36.05 -25.14 25.11
CA VAL A 58 -35.39 -25.33 26.41
C VAL A 58 -36.43 -25.43 27.53
N THR A 59 -37.45 -24.56 27.52
CA THR A 59 -38.55 -24.62 28.48
C THR A 59 -39.34 -25.93 28.38
N GLU A 60 -39.64 -26.40 27.17
CA GLU A 60 -40.33 -27.68 26.95
C GLU A 60 -39.52 -28.89 27.47
N CYS A 61 -38.19 -28.89 27.30
CA CYS A 61 -37.32 -29.97 27.79
C CYS A 61 -37.17 -29.98 29.32
N ILE A 62 -37.14 -28.80 29.94
CA ILE A 62 -36.95 -28.67 31.40
C ILE A 62 -38.24 -28.92 32.16
N ALA A 63 -39.41 -28.60 31.61
CA ALA A 63 -40.70 -28.99 32.18
C ALA A 63 -40.85 -30.52 32.39
N ALA A 64 -39.98 -31.33 31.77
CA ALA A 64 -39.91 -32.78 31.91
C ALA A 64 -38.89 -33.29 32.96
N ASN A 65 -38.06 -32.43 33.57
CA ASN A 65 -37.04 -32.83 34.56
C ASN A 65 -36.96 -31.80 35.73
N ASP A 66 -37.19 -32.26 36.96
CA ASP A 66 -37.40 -31.48 38.21
C ASP A 66 -36.19 -30.66 38.74
N GLY A 67 -35.27 -30.18 37.90
CA GLY A 67 -34.00 -29.59 38.34
C GLY A 67 -33.81 -28.07 38.13
N LEU A 68 -34.48 -27.45 37.16
CA LEU A 68 -34.25 -26.05 36.76
C LEU A 68 -35.56 -25.26 36.84
N THR A 69 -35.54 -24.12 37.52
CA THR A 69 -36.72 -23.23 37.59
C THR A 69 -36.86 -22.43 36.30
N GLN A 70 -38.10 -22.23 35.85
CA GLN A 70 -38.42 -21.44 34.65
C GLN A 70 -37.82 -20.03 34.69
N GLN A 71 -37.67 -19.48 35.89
CA GLN A 71 -37.02 -18.20 36.18
C GLN A 71 -35.55 -18.15 35.75
N SER A 72 -34.78 -19.24 35.96
CA SER A 72 -33.37 -19.30 35.51
C SER A 72 -33.25 -19.35 33.99
N ILE A 73 -34.24 -19.91 33.29
CA ILE A 73 -34.28 -19.90 31.81
C ILE A 73 -34.56 -18.49 31.32
N ASP A 74 -35.56 -17.81 31.90
CA ASP A 74 -35.90 -16.44 31.55
C ASP A 74 -34.70 -15.50 31.73
N GLU A 75 -33.98 -15.60 32.85
CA GLU A 75 -32.77 -14.81 33.12
C GLU A 75 -31.68 -15.00 32.06
N VAL A 76 -31.42 -16.22 31.59
CA VAL A 76 -30.40 -16.50 30.56
C VAL A 76 -30.78 -15.89 29.22
N PHE A 77 -32.03 -16.02 28.80
CA PHE A 77 -32.47 -15.50 27.51
C PHE A 77 -32.70 -13.99 27.56
N GLU A 78 -33.20 -13.41 28.65
CA GLU A 78 -33.32 -11.95 28.79
C GLU A 78 -31.96 -11.27 28.89
N GLY A 79 -30.96 -11.93 29.50
CA GLY A 79 -29.58 -11.47 29.53
C GLY A 79 -28.82 -11.52 28.19
N PHE A 80 -29.40 -12.11 27.14
CA PHE A 80 -28.80 -12.14 25.81
C PHE A 80 -28.98 -10.79 25.11
N GLU A 81 -27.89 -10.01 25.05
CA GLU A 81 -27.80 -8.75 24.31
C GLU A 81 -27.75 -9.00 22.79
N ASP A 82 -28.53 -8.24 22.01
CA ASP A 82 -28.44 -8.26 20.55
C ASP A 82 -26.99 -7.92 20.10
N PRO A 83 -26.32 -8.83 19.37
CA PRO A 83 -24.97 -8.60 18.86
C PRO A 83 -24.85 -7.34 17.99
N PHE A 84 -25.94 -6.91 17.35
CA PHE A 84 -25.98 -5.73 16.50
C PHE A 84 -26.49 -4.46 17.20
N SER A 85 -26.73 -4.54 18.51
CA SER A 85 -27.10 -3.35 19.27
C SER A 85 -26.00 -2.27 19.13
N ASN A 86 -26.36 -1.02 18.90
CA ASN A 86 -25.42 0.07 18.58
C ASN A 86 -24.56 -0.15 17.32
N LEU A 87 -24.98 -1.01 16.39
CA LEU A 87 -24.41 -1.18 15.04
C LEU A 87 -25.46 -0.95 13.94
N GLN A 88 -26.64 -0.43 14.28
CA GLN A 88 -27.77 -0.31 13.34
C GLN A 88 -27.57 0.77 12.27
N THR A 89 -26.68 1.73 12.51
CA THR A 89 -26.39 2.82 11.58
C THR A 89 -24.92 2.84 11.19
N ALA A 90 -24.63 3.36 9.99
CA ALA A 90 -23.25 3.52 9.52
C ALA A 90 -22.37 4.36 10.47
N ASN A 91 -22.94 5.35 11.15
CA ASN A 91 -22.22 6.14 12.16
C ASN A 91 -21.89 5.29 13.38
N ALA A 92 -22.86 4.53 13.90
CA ALA A 92 -22.65 3.68 15.05
C ALA A 92 -21.63 2.56 14.76
N GLN A 93 -21.70 1.96 13.57
CA GLN A 93 -20.70 1.01 13.06
C GLN A 93 -19.30 1.65 13.02
N SER A 94 -19.16 2.84 12.43
CA SER A 94 -17.87 3.53 12.30
C SER A 94 -17.28 3.86 13.68
N SER A 95 -18.08 4.42 14.59
CA SER A 95 -17.66 4.73 15.96
C SER A 95 -17.25 3.48 16.73
N PHE A 96 -17.97 2.36 16.56
CA PHE A 96 -17.62 1.10 17.19
C PHE A 96 -16.30 0.54 16.65
N ILE A 97 -16.10 0.55 15.33
CA ILE A 97 -14.86 0.11 14.68
C ILE A 97 -13.68 0.95 15.17
N GLN A 98 -13.84 2.27 15.20
CA GLN A 98 -12.83 3.21 15.67
C GLN A 98 -12.40 2.91 17.11
N LYS A 99 -13.37 2.69 17.99
CA LYS A 99 -13.12 2.47 19.41
C LYS A 99 -12.59 1.07 19.74
N ASN A 100 -13.04 0.03 19.01
CA ASN A 100 -12.85 -1.37 19.46
C ASN A 100 -11.99 -2.23 18.53
N MET A 101 -11.70 -1.80 17.29
CA MET A 101 -11.05 -2.64 16.27
C MET A 101 -9.66 -2.17 15.85
N LYS A 102 -8.92 -1.49 16.75
CA LYS A 102 -7.58 -0.92 16.48
C LYS A 102 -7.55 -0.16 15.13
N TYR A 103 -8.57 0.66 14.88
CA TYR A 103 -8.69 1.39 13.62
C TYR A 103 -7.58 2.44 13.51
N VAL A 104 -6.92 2.47 12.36
CA VAL A 104 -5.91 3.49 12.07
C VAL A 104 -6.61 4.71 11.53
N GLN A 105 -6.60 5.79 12.30
CA GLN A 105 -7.26 7.04 11.93
C GLN A 105 -6.47 7.74 10.81
N PRO A 106 -7.08 8.01 9.64
CA PRO A 106 -6.43 8.85 8.63
C PRO A 106 -6.25 10.27 9.16
N VAL A 107 -5.10 10.86 8.83
CA VAL A 107 -4.70 12.22 9.18
C VAL A 107 -4.76 13.07 7.92
N GLU A 108 -5.41 14.24 8.03
CA GLU A 108 -5.37 15.24 6.98
C GLU A 108 -4.07 16.06 7.13
N TYR A 109 -3.19 15.97 6.15
CA TYR A 109 -1.90 16.66 6.16
C TYR A 109 -1.95 17.86 5.22
N ILE A 110 -1.65 19.05 5.75
CA ILE A 110 -1.74 20.31 5.01
C ILE A 110 -0.48 20.48 4.15
N LEU A 111 -0.66 20.43 2.83
CA LEU A 111 0.40 20.66 1.85
C LEU A 111 0.62 22.15 1.61
N GLY A 112 -0.42 22.96 1.74
CA GLY A 112 -0.31 24.41 1.66
C GLY A 112 -1.67 25.07 1.71
N ARG A 113 -1.68 26.39 1.53
CA ARG A 113 -2.90 27.18 1.60
C ARG A 113 -3.10 27.98 0.32
N ASN A 114 -4.36 28.10 -0.08
CA ASN A 114 -4.80 28.87 -1.22
C ASN A 114 -5.91 29.82 -0.83
N ILE A 115 -6.15 30.79 -1.69
CA ILE A 115 -7.36 31.60 -1.65
C ILE A 115 -8.40 30.92 -2.52
N GLY A 116 -9.49 30.49 -1.91
CA GLY A 116 -10.65 29.92 -2.59
C GLY A 116 -11.91 30.75 -2.33
N PHE A 117 -13.00 30.36 -2.97
CA PHE A 117 -14.32 30.90 -2.68
C PHE A 117 -15.18 29.79 -2.08
N LYS A 118 -15.72 30.02 -0.88
CA LYS A 118 -16.73 29.14 -0.28
C LYS A 118 -18.09 29.79 -0.39
N ASN A 119 -19.08 28.98 -0.72
CA ASN A 119 -20.46 29.42 -0.69
C ASN A 119 -20.95 29.44 0.77
N LYS A 120 -21.25 30.62 1.30
CA LYS A 120 -21.91 30.80 2.60
C LYS A 120 -23.30 31.39 2.34
N GLY A 121 -24.28 30.51 2.10
CA GLY A 121 -25.65 30.90 1.75
C GLY A 121 -25.82 31.23 0.27
N ASN A 122 -26.19 32.48 -0.05
CA ASN A 122 -26.36 32.99 -1.42
C ASN A 122 -25.17 33.86 -1.90
N LYS A 123 -24.05 33.90 -1.15
CA LYS A 123 -22.88 34.70 -1.50
C LYS A 123 -21.61 33.85 -1.48
N TRP A 124 -20.79 34.03 -2.51
CA TRP A 124 -19.43 33.53 -2.55
C TRP A 124 -18.54 34.46 -1.74
N GLN A 125 -17.92 33.93 -0.69
CA GLN A 125 -16.94 34.66 0.11
C GLN A 125 -15.56 34.10 -0.16
N MET A 126 -14.61 35.01 -0.38
CA MET A 126 -13.20 34.69 -0.46
C MET A 126 -12.72 34.21 0.92
N CYS A 127 -12.11 33.04 0.97
CA CYS A 127 -11.59 32.45 2.19
C CYS A 127 -10.32 31.64 1.91
N GLU A 128 -9.49 31.51 2.93
CA GLU A 128 -8.36 30.59 2.88
C GLU A 128 -8.87 29.14 2.86
N THR A 129 -8.29 28.33 1.98
CA THR A 129 -8.58 26.91 1.80
C THR A 129 -7.27 26.15 1.79
N ASP A 130 -7.20 25.07 2.56
CA ASP A 130 -6.03 24.22 2.60
C ASP A 130 -6.05 23.24 1.41
N ASP A 131 -4.91 23.10 0.75
CA ASP A 131 -4.64 21.94 -0.10
C ASP A 131 -4.11 20.84 0.83
N THR A 132 -4.77 19.71 0.84
CA THR A 132 -4.52 18.64 1.81
C THR A 132 -4.35 17.31 1.11
N MET A 133 -3.58 16.44 1.75
CA MET A 133 -3.56 15.01 1.45
C MET A 133 -4.10 14.21 2.61
N VAL A 134 -4.57 13.00 2.31
CA VAL A 134 -4.93 12.02 3.33
C VAL A 134 -3.72 11.12 3.57
N TYR A 135 -3.21 11.12 4.78
CA TYR A 135 -2.13 10.24 5.23
C TYR A 135 -2.68 9.19 6.20
N ILE A 136 -2.27 7.95 6.05
CA ILE A 136 -2.58 6.82 6.93
C ILE A 136 -1.26 6.47 7.63
N PRO A 137 -1.10 6.81 8.92
CA PRO A 137 0.16 6.62 9.64
C PRO A 137 0.69 5.18 9.54
N ILE A 138 1.90 5.05 8.99
CA ILE A 138 2.47 3.74 8.65
C ILE A 138 2.74 2.92 9.91
N LEU A 139 3.26 3.54 10.98
CA LEU A 139 3.60 2.86 12.22
C LEU A 139 2.35 2.25 12.88
N GLU A 140 1.28 3.03 12.99
CA GLU A 140 -0.02 2.58 13.50
C GLU A 140 -0.63 1.51 12.59
N SER A 141 -0.46 1.62 11.26
CA SER A 141 -0.90 0.56 10.35
C SER A 141 -0.09 -0.72 10.47
N ILE A 142 1.21 -0.65 10.74
CA ILE A 142 2.04 -1.82 11.01
C ILE A 142 1.61 -2.43 12.34
N GLU A 143 1.41 -1.63 13.40
CA GLU A 143 0.92 -2.12 14.69
C GLU A 143 -0.42 -2.85 14.56
N GLN A 144 -1.37 -2.26 13.83
CA GLN A 144 -2.66 -2.90 13.54
C GLN A 144 -2.47 -4.24 12.83
N LEU A 145 -1.56 -4.29 11.84
CA LEU A 145 -1.30 -5.49 11.04
C LEU A 145 -0.66 -6.60 11.89
N LEU A 146 0.32 -6.25 12.73
CA LEU A 146 1.03 -7.16 13.62
C LEU A 146 0.19 -7.56 14.85
N SER A 147 -0.86 -6.82 15.18
CA SER A 147 -1.84 -7.21 16.21
C SER A 147 -2.66 -8.45 15.83
N ASN A 148 -2.50 -8.99 14.62
CA ASN A 148 -3.01 -10.30 14.25
C ASN A 148 -1.91 -11.34 14.49
N PRO A 149 -2.09 -12.30 15.44
CA PRO A 149 -1.06 -13.28 15.78
C PRO A 149 -0.52 -14.04 14.57
N ARG A 150 -1.41 -14.41 13.63
CA ARG A 150 -0.99 -15.13 12.41
C ARG A 150 -0.12 -14.28 11.50
N THR A 151 -0.44 -12.99 11.39
CA THR A 151 0.37 -12.08 10.59
C THR A 151 1.70 -11.80 11.27
N TYR A 152 1.69 -11.61 12.59
CA TYR A 152 2.90 -11.44 13.37
C TYR A 152 3.83 -12.65 13.22
N ASP A 153 3.30 -13.86 13.39
CA ASP A 153 4.03 -15.11 13.16
C ASP A 153 4.57 -15.19 11.74
N LEU A 154 3.79 -14.83 10.72
CA LEU A 154 4.25 -14.82 9.33
C LEU A 154 5.40 -13.83 9.09
N VAL A 155 5.37 -12.67 9.74
CA VAL A 155 6.40 -11.62 9.62
C VAL A 155 7.68 -12.01 10.40
N ARG A 156 7.53 -12.66 11.55
CA ARG A 156 8.62 -13.15 12.40
C ARG A 156 9.27 -14.43 11.89
N ASN A 157 8.47 -15.34 11.30
CA ASN A 157 8.96 -16.60 10.80
C ASN A 157 9.86 -16.37 9.59
N HIS A 158 11.16 -16.52 9.82
CA HIS A 158 12.14 -16.36 8.76
C HIS A 158 11.96 -17.46 7.73
N LEU A 159 11.86 -17.04 6.46
CA LEU A 159 11.94 -17.97 5.34
C LEU A 159 13.30 -18.69 5.38
N THR A 160 13.28 -19.96 5.02
CA THR A 160 14.44 -20.84 4.90
C THR A 160 15.54 -20.17 4.07
N LYS A 161 16.79 -20.32 4.52
CA LYS A 161 17.95 -19.87 3.74
C LYS A 161 17.90 -20.46 2.34
N SER A 162 18.11 -19.61 1.35
CA SER A 162 18.20 -20.01 -0.05
C SER A 162 19.40 -20.92 -0.26
N LYS A 163 19.26 -21.86 -1.20
CA LYS A 163 20.39 -22.69 -1.62
C LYS A 163 21.46 -21.80 -2.26
N GLU A 164 22.71 -22.19 -2.10
CA GLU A 164 23.83 -21.47 -2.69
C GLU A 164 23.62 -21.31 -4.21
N GLY A 165 23.85 -20.09 -4.71
CA GLY A 165 23.67 -19.74 -6.12
C GLY A 165 22.23 -19.47 -6.58
N ILE A 166 21.22 -19.60 -5.71
CA ILE A 166 19.82 -19.34 -6.06
C ILE A 166 19.26 -18.20 -5.21
N LEU A 167 18.71 -17.18 -5.86
CA LEU A 167 17.94 -16.11 -5.19
C LEU A 167 16.49 -16.56 -5.06
N TYR A 168 15.93 -16.48 -3.85
CA TYR A 168 14.55 -16.85 -3.54
C TYR A 168 13.71 -15.65 -3.12
N ASP A 169 14.27 -14.76 -2.30
CA ASP A 169 13.55 -13.61 -1.77
C ASP A 169 14.46 -12.38 -1.55
N ILE A 170 13.88 -11.26 -1.12
CA ILE A 170 14.55 -9.96 -0.89
C ILE A 170 15.82 -10.10 -0.05
N ARG A 171 15.81 -10.99 0.96
CA ARG A 171 16.95 -11.23 1.86
C ARG A 171 18.19 -11.79 1.17
N ASP A 172 18.03 -12.40 0.00
CA ASP A 172 19.14 -12.89 -0.80
C ASP A 172 19.85 -11.78 -1.57
N GLY A 173 19.15 -10.66 -1.77
CA GLY A 173 19.64 -9.49 -2.48
C GLY A 173 20.74 -8.73 -1.71
N LEU A 174 21.61 -8.08 -2.47
CA LEU A 174 22.73 -7.32 -1.91
C LEU A 174 22.26 -6.16 -1.04
N CYS A 175 21.24 -5.40 -1.48
CA CYS A 175 20.71 -4.27 -0.72
C CYS A 175 20.26 -4.66 0.69
N TRP A 176 19.67 -5.85 0.87
CA TRP A 176 19.30 -6.35 2.20
C TRP A 176 20.55 -6.77 3.00
N LYS A 177 21.44 -7.55 2.39
CA LYS A 177 22.65 -8.09 3.05
C LYS A 177 23.64 -7.00 3.48
N SER A 178 23.73 -5.90 2.73
CA SER A 178 24.64 -4.78 3.03
C SER A 178 24.04 -3.75 3.97
N ASN A 179 22.72 -3.78 4.23
CA ASN A 179 22.06 -2.78 5.06
C ASN A 179 22.35 -3.04 6.56
N PRO A 180 22.98 -2.09 7.28
CA PRO A 180 23.33 -2.26 8.68
C PRO A 180 22.17 -2.58 9.62
N ILE A 181 20.95 -2.08 9.34
CA ILE A 181 19.76 -2.36 10.15
C ILE A 181 19.48 -3.86 10.15
N PHE A 182 19.55 -4.52 8.99
CA PHE A 182 19.26 -5.94 8.86
C PHE A 182 20.43 -6.85 9.31
N GLN A 183 21.67 -6.35 9.25
CA GLN A 183 22.82 -7.05 9.81
C GLN A 183 22.76 -7.12 11.34
N LEU A 184 22.32 -6.03 11.98
CA LEU A 184 22.16 -5.95 13.43
C LEU A 184 20.84 -6.57 13.92
N ASN A 185 19.79 -6.48 13.10
CA ASN A 185 18.43 -6.91 13.44
C ASN A 185 17.87 -7.81 12.32
N ALA A 186 18.13 -9.12 12.42
CA ALA A 186 17.70 -10.09 11.42
C ALA A 186 16.17 -10.18 11.25
N ASP A 187 15.40 -9.79 12.27
CA ASP A 187 13.94 -9.70 12.27
C ASP A 187 13.41 -8.32 11.85
N GLY A 188 14.28 -7.45 11.36
CA GLY A 188 13.90 -6.13 10.85
C GLY A 188 12.80 -6.19 9.78
N LEU A 189 11.89 -5.23 9.85
CA LEU A 189 10.80 -5.06 8.90
C LEU A 189 11.35 -4.54 7.57
N GLN A 190 11.07 -5.27 6.50
CA GLN A 190 11.42 -4.96 5.13
C GLN A 190 10.24 -4.21 4.51
N VAL A 191 10.33 -2.90 4.38
CA VAL A 191 9.22 -2.10 3.84
C VAL A 191 9.40 -1.94 2.33
N VAL A 192 8.38 -2.32 1.56
CA VAL A 192 8.31 -2.08 0.11
C VAL A 192 7.24 -1.02 -0.11
N LEU A 193 7.64 0.14 -0.65
CA LEU A 193 6.72 1.21 -1.01
C LEU A 193 6.29 1.07 -2.47
N TYR A 194 5.06 1.46 -2.79
CA TYR A 194 4.53 1.47 -4.14
C TYR A 194 3.72 2.73 -4.39
N HIS A 195 3.78 3.27 -5.60
CA HIS A 195 3.00 4.43 -6.05
C HIS A 195 2.34 4.12 -7.39
N ASP A 196 1.10 4.59 -7.53
CA ASP A 196 0.30 4.48 -8.75
C ASP A 196 -0.60 5.73 -8.91
N GLU A 197 -0.85 6.14 -10.14
CA GLU A 197 -1.72 7.26 -10.48
C GLU A 197 -3.02 6.75 -11.11
N VAL A 198 -4.16 7.11 -10.51
CA VAL A 198 -5.47 6.63 -10.95
C VAL A 198 -6.37 7.78 -11.38
N GLU A 199 -6.95 7.67 -12.57
CA GLU A 199 -8.04 8.54 -13.03
C GLU A 199 -9.38 8.01 -12.51
N LEU A 200 -10.05 8.77 -11.64
CA LEU A 200 -11.33 8.37 -11.04
C LEU A 200 -12.53 8.59 -11.97
N CYS A 201 -12.39 9.45 -12.97
CA CYS A 201 -13.45 9.81 -13.91
C CYS A 201 -13.34 9.03 -15.22
N ASN A 202 -14.40 9.08 -16.04
CA ASN A 202 -14.37 8.45 -17.36
C ASN A 202 -13.19 9.02 -18.18
N PRO A 203 -12.20 8.20 -18.54
CA PRO A 203 -10.99 8.66 -19.23
C PRO A 203 -11.27 9.20 -20.63
N LEU A 204 -12.49 9.09 -21.17
CA LEU A 204 -12.88 9.60 -22.49
C LEU A 204 -13.81 10.83 -22.43
N GLY A 205 -14.12 11.36 -21.24
CA GLY A 205 -15.05 12.48 -21.07
C GLY A 205 -14.38 13.87 -21.02
N SER A 206 -15.19 14.93 -21.03
CA SER A 206 -14.75 16.34 -20.89
C SER A 206 -14.10 16.71 -19.54
N HIS A 207 -14.01 15.73 -18.64
CA HIS A 207 -13.38 15.84 -17.31
C HIS A 207 -12.10 14.99 -17.18
N MET A 208 -11.60 14.41 -18.27
CA MET A 208 -10.31 13.72 -18.34
C MET A 208 -9.19 14.58 -17.74
N GLY A 209 -8.36 13.98 -16.87
CA GLY A 209 -7.22 14.62 -16.22
C GLY A 209 -7.55 15.47 -14.99
N LYS A 210 -8.83 15.76 -14.71
CA LYS A 210 -9.21 16.69 -13.62
C LYS A 210 -9.28 16.02 -12.25
N HIS A 211 -9.52 14.71 -12.19
CA HIS A 211 -9.78 13.97 -10.96
C HIS A 211 -8.79 12.84 -10.73
N LYS A 212 -7.57 12.98 -11.30
CA LYS A 212 -6.43 12.11 -11.05
C LYS A 212 -5.98 12.20 -9.60
N VAL A 213 -5.69 11.03 -9.03
CA VAL A 213 -5.17 10.88 -7.67
C VAL A 213 -3.97 9.96 -7.66
N ASP A 214 -3.00 10.33 -6.85
CA ASP A 214 -1.81 9.55 -6.54
C ASP A 214 -2.09 8.72 -5.29
N LEU A 215 -1.86 7.43 -5.40
CA LEU A 215 -2.07 6.46 -4.35
C LEU A 215 -0.72 5.86 -3.96
N TYR A 216 -0.39 5.99 -2.68
CA TYR A 216 0.83 5.45 -2.11
C TYR A 216 0.50 4.25 -1.24
N TYR A 217 1.25 3.18 -1.36
CA TYR A 217 1.04 1.93 -0.66
C TYR A 217 2.33 1.43 -0.03
N TYR A 218 2.19 0.51 0.93
CA TYR A 218 3.29 -0.32 1.39
C TYR A 218 2.88 -1.78 1.49
N SER A 219 3.89 -2.65 1.44
CA SER A 219 3.78 -4.04 1.85
C SER A 219 4.99 -4.42 2.69
N LEU A 220 4.86 -5.45 3.52
CA LEU A 220 5.98 -6.00 4.28
C LEU A 220 6.63 -7.14 3.47
N GLY A 221 7.87 -6.94 3.07
CA GLY A 221 8.73 -7.95 2.44
C GLY A 221 8.97 -9.18 3.33
N ASN A 222 8.73 -9.08 4.64
CA ASN A 222 8.77 -10.21 5.56
C ASN A 222 7.67 -11.26 5.28
N ILE A 223 6.55 -10.85 4.68
CA ILE A 223 5.47 -11.77 4.33
C ILE A 223 5.94 -12.66 3.18
N ASP A 224 5.70 -13.97 3.32
CA ASP A 224 6.03 -14.99 2.31
C ASP A 224 5.60 -14.56 0.89
N PRO A 225 6.47 -14.73 -0.13
CA PRO A 225 6.17 -14.34 -1.51
C PRO A 225 4.82 -14.83 -2.03
N ARG A 226 4.34 -16.01 -1.59
CA ARG A 226 3.03 -16.58 -1.97
C ARG A 226 1.84 -15.71 -1.55
N PHE A 227 2.02 -14.83 -0.57
CA PHE A 227 0.97 -13.98 -0.03
C PHE A 227 1.23 -12.49 -0.25
N ARG A 228 2.48 -12.09 -0.51
CA ARG A 228 2.90 -10.68 -0.59
C ARG A 228 2.14 -9.89 -1.67
N SER A 229 1.84 -10.51 -2.81
CA SER A 229 1.08 -9.86 -3.90
C SER A 229 -0.43 -9.90 -3.73
N LYS A 230 -0.96 -10.47 -2.64
CA LYS A 230 -2.41 -10.46 -2.39
C LYS A 230 -2.84 -9.06 -1.95
N LEU A 231 -4.01 -8.61 -2.40
CA LEU A 231 -4.56 -7.29 -2.04
C LEU A 231 -4.64 -7.03 -0.53
N CYS A 232 -4.80 -8.07 0.30
CA CYS A 232 -4.82 -7.92 1.75
C CYS A 232 -3.45 -7.63 2.39
N ALA A 233 -2.35 -7.88 1.68
CA ALA A 233 -0.98 -7.59 2.11
C ALA A 233 -0.48 -6.22 1.62
N ILE A 234 -1.22 -5.57 0.70
CA ILE A 234 -0.95 -4.23 0.19
C ILE A 234 -1.79 -3.24 1.01
N ARG A 235 -1.13 -2.24 1.59
CA ARG A 235 -1.72 -1.31 2.55
C ARG A 235 -1.60 0.10 2.03
N LEU A 236 -2.70 0.84 2.02
CA LEU A 236 -2.72 2.24 1.61
C LEU A 236 -2.03 3.11 2.66
N VAL A 237 -1.22 4.06 2.20
CA VAL A 237 -0.42 5.01 3.00
C VAL A 237 -0.89 6.43 2.78
N ALA A 238 -1.11 6.84 1.53
CA ALA A 238 -1.52 8.20 1.24
C ALA A 238 -2.38 8.29 0.00
N ILE A 239 -3.25 9.30 -0.02
CA ILE A 239 -4.04 9.72 -1.17
C ILE A 239 -3.80 11.21 -1.39
N VAL A 240 -3.35 11.57 -2.58
CA VAL A 240 -3.08 12.96 -2.97
C VAL A 240 -3.74 13.24 -4.31
N LYS A 241 -4.17 14.48 -4.56
CA LYS A 241 -4.62 14.85 -5.91
C LYS A 241 -3.39 15.10 -6.78
N ALA A 242 -3.39 14.58 -8.01
CA ALA A 242 -2.25 14.75 -8.93
C ALA A 242 -1.87 16.21 -9.17
N ARG A 243 -2.85 17.12 -9.21
CA ARG A 243 -2.60 18.56 -9.32
C ARG A 243 -1.81 19.12 -8.12
N ASP A 244 -2.03 18.57 -6.92
CA ASP A 244 -1.38 19.01 -5.69
C ASP A 244 0.03 18.38 -5.65
N VAL A 245 0.22 17.17 -6.19
CA VAL A 245 1.55 16.58 -6.46
C VAL A 245 2.38 17.45 -7.39
N ALA A 246 1.82 17.83 -8.55
CA ALA A 246 2.50 18.70 -9.50
C ALA A 246 2.87 20.08 -8.93
N LYS A 247 2.08 20.57 -7.95
CA LYS A 247 2.28 21.89 -7.33
C LYS A 247 3.29 21.86 -6.20
N TYR A 248 3.24 20.86 -5.31
CA TYR A 248 4.02 20.81 -4.08
C TYR A 248 5.25 19.91 -4.19
N GLY A 249 5.31 19.02 -5.19
CA GLY A 249 6.40 18.06 -5.38
C GLY A 249 6.34 16.87 -4.44
N HIS A 250 7.00 15.78 -4.84
CA HIS A 250 7.05 14.54 -4.08
C HIS A 250 7.74 14.71 -2.72
N GLY A 251 8.79 15.53 -2.63
CA GLY A 251 9.48 15.83 -1.37
C GLY A 251 8.51 16.19 -0.23
N LYS A 252 7.59 17.13 -0.48
CA LYS A 252 6.63 17.57 0.55
C LYS A 252 5.58 16.50 0.88
N ILE A 253 5.14 15.74 -0.12
CA ILE A 253 4.12 14.69 0.02
C ILE A 253 4.67 13.50 0.81
N LEU A 254 5.92 13.12 0.55
CA LEU A 254 6.55 11.96 1.16
C LEU A 254 7.11 12.28 2.56
N THR A 255 7.18 13.55 2.95
CA THR A 255 7.71 13.98 4.26
C THR A 255 7.13 13.20 5.45
N PRO A 256 5.80 13.08 5.66
CA PRO A 256 5.28 12.30 6.79
C PRO A 256 5.58 10.80 6.68
N ILE A 257 5.66 10.26 5.46
CA ILE A 257 6.00 8.85 5.21
C ILE A 257 7.45 8.58 5.62
N VAL A 258 8.39 9.40 5.15
CA VAL A 258 9.82 9.29 5.46
C VAL A 258 10.06 9.47 6.96
N ASN A 259 9.43 10.46 7.59
CA ASN A 259 9.55 10.69 9.03
C ASN A 259 9.14 9.48 9.88
N ASP A 260 8.08 8.77 9.49
CA ASP A 260 7.65 7.57 10.21
C ASP A 260 8.56 6.36 9.95
N LEU A 261 9.11 6.25 8.74
CA LEU A 261 10.07 5.22 8.38
C LEU A 261 11.42 5.41 9.07
N GLU A 262 11.87 6.66 9.27
CA GLU A 262 13.08 6.95 10.04
C GLU A 262 12.93 6.63 11.53
N LYS A 263 11.73 6.83 12.10
CA LYS A 263 11.43 6.35 13.46
C LYS A 263 11.50 4.82 13.54
N LEU A 264 11.03 4.12 12.49
CA LEU A 264 11.16 2.66 12.41
C LEU A 264 12.62 2.22 12.28
N ALA A 265 13.42 2.92 11.49
CA ALA A 265 14.86 2.67 11.33
C ALA A 265 15.63 2.86 12.65
N ALA A 266 15.27 3.86 13.46
CA ALA A 266 15.82 4.08 14.80
C ALA A 266 15.34 3.05 15.86
N GLY A 267 14.36 2.22 15.51
CA GLY A 267 13.73 1.22 16.36
C GLY A 267 12.52 1.77 17.09
N HIS A 268 11.34 1.38 16.62
CA HIS A 268 10.04 1.80 17.14
C HIS A 268 9.46 0.77 18.11
N ILE A 269 8.76 1.22 19.15
CA ILE A 269 8.09 0.35 20.13
C ILE A 269 6.62 0.20 19.73
N PHE A 270 6.23 -1.03 19.42
CA PHE A 270 4.86 -1.41 19.07
C PHE A 270 4.15 -2.06 20.26
N ASP A 271 2.84 -1.83 20.42
CA ASP A 271 1.98 -2.58 21.34
C ASP A 271 1.25 -3.73 20.62
N ILE A 272 1.90 -4.90 20.65
CA ILE A 272 1.42 -6.13 20.01
C ILE A 272 0.95 -7.08 21.11
N ASP A 273 -0.33 -7.45 21.10
CA ASP A 273 -0.94 -8.36 22.09
C ASP A 273 -0.63 -8.02 23.56
N ARG A 274 -0.65 -6.72 23.91
CA ARG A 274 -0.35 -6.19 25.25
C ARG A 274 1.11 -6.35 25.67
N CYS A 275 2.00 -6.57 24.70
CA CYS A 275 3.43 -6.60 24.88
C CYS A 275 4.07 -5.45 24.09
N SER A 276 4.93 -4.69 24.75
CA SER A 276 5.76 -3.69 24.09
C SER A 276 6.93 -4.37 23.40
N VAL A 277 6.93 -4.38 22.07
CA VAL A 277 7.97 -4.99 21.25
C VAL A 277 8.70 -3.89 20.49
N LYS A 278 10.02 -3.79 20.68
CA LYS A 278 10.84 -2.89 19.88
C LYS A 278 11.25 -3.59 18.60
N LEU A 279 10.88 -3.03 17.45
CA LEU A 279 11.26 -3.53 16.12
C LEU A 279 11.95 -2.44 15.33
N TYR A 280 12.88 -2.88 14.48
CA TYR A 280 13.59 -2.05 13.53
C TYR A 280 13.07 -2.34 12.12
N GLY A 281 13.31 -1.45 11.17
CA GLY A 281 12.97 -1.71 9.78
C GLY A 281 13.58 -0.69 8.84
N ALA A 282 13.63 -1.04 7.56
CA ALA A 282 14.14 -0.16 6.51
C ALA A 282 13.35 -0.36 5.23
N VAL A 283 13.33 0.67 4.38
CA VAL A 283 12.78 0.57 3.04
C VAL A 283 13.76 -0.24 2.18
N VAL A 284 13.28 -1.36 1.64
CA VAL A 284 14.08 -2.23 0.77
C VAL A 284 13.88 -1.92 -0.71
N SER A 285 12.73 -1.34 -1.08
CA SER A 285 12.47 -0.90 -2.45
C SER A 285 11.29 0.05 -2.51
N CYS A 286 11.38 1.04 -3.40
CA CYS A 286 10.21 1.79 -3.86
C CYS A 286 9.92 1.33 -5.29
N ILE A 287 8.77 0.69 -5.50
CA ILE A 287 8.30 0.15 -6.77
C ILE A 287 7.24 1.08 -7.40
N GLY A 288 7.03 0.94 -8.70
CA GLY A 288 6.20 1.83 -9.51
C GLY A 288 6.46 1.57 -10.99
N ASP A 289 5.59 2.07 -11.85
CA ASP A 289 5.83 2.09 -13.29
C ASP A 289 7.00 3.03 -13.64
N THR A 290 7.36 3.16 -14.91
CA THR A 290 8.52 3.98 -15.28
C THR A 290 8.37 5.43 -14.83
N GLU A 291 7.18 6.01 -14.98
CA GLU A 291 6.92 7.41 -14.57
C GLU A 291 6.99 7.57 -13.05
N GLY A 292 6.28 6.75 -12.29
CA GLY A 292 6.29 6.74 -10.83
C GLY A 292 7.69 6.51 -10.26
N GLN A 293 8.53 5.69 -10.90
CA GLN A 293 9.93 5.49 -10.52
C GLN A 293 10.78 6.76 -10.69
N HIS A 294 10.58 7.53 -11.76
CA HIS A 294 11.27 8.80 -11.91
C HIS A 294 10.77 9.82 -10.89
N GLN A 295 9.47 9.82 -10.60
CA GLN A 295 8.86 10.65 -9.56
C GLN A 295 9.40 10.34 -8.16
N TRP A 296 9.53 9.06 -7.78
CA TRP A 296 10.16 8.64 -6.52
C TRP A 296 11.56 9.21 -6.36
N GLY A 297 12.38 9.10 -7.40
CA GLY A 297 13.77 9.53 -7.38
C GLY A 297 14.01 10.98 -7.75
N ASP A 298 12.96 11.80 -7.92
CA ASP A 298 13.03 13.17 -8.47
C ASP A 298 13.91 13.25 -9.74
N PHE A 299 13.87 12.21 -10.57
CA PHE A 299 14.46 12.21 -11.91
C PHE A 299 13.50 12.90 -12.90
N LYS A 300 14.03 13.38 -14.03
CA LYS A 300 13.18 13.97 -15.08
C LYS A 300 12.29 12.89 -15.71
N VAL A 301 10.97 12.99 -15.47
CA VAL A 301 9.94 12.14 -16.09
C VAL A 301 9.89 12.31 -17.61
N GLY A 302 10.00 13.56 -18.08
CA GLY A 302 10.03 13.89 -19.51
C GLY A 302 11.38 13.55 -20.15
N VAL A 303 11.59 12.29 -20.53
CA VAL A 303 12.84 11.79 -21.14
C VAL A 303 13.24 12.53 -22.43
N GLY A 304 12.35 13.28 -23.07
CA GLY A 304 12.66 14.10 -24.24
C GLY A 304 13.66 15.24 -23.97
N PHE A 305 13.72 15.74 -22.74
CA PHE A 305 14.47 16.96 -22.37
C PHE A 305 15.56 16.70 -21.30
N ALA A 306 16.07 15.47 -21.23
CA ALA A 306 17.20 15.10 -20.39
C ALA A 306 18.31 14.52 -21.27
N HIS A 307 19.57 14.89 -21.01
CA HIS A 307 20.71 14.25 -21.66
C HIS A 307 20.90 12.84 -21.11
N GLN A 308 21.03 12.71 -19.78
CA GLN A 308 21.07 11.40 -19.10
C GLN A 308 19.67 10.93 -18.71
N LYS A 309 19.01 10.21 -19.63
CA LYS A 309 17.58 9.84 -19.50
C LYS A 309 17.33 8.68 -18.55
N CYS A 310 18.31 7.82 -18.31
CA CYS A 310 18.14 6.62 -17.51
C CYS A 310 18.41 6.91 -16.02
N ARG A 311 17.56 6.39 -15.14
CA ARG A 311 17.77 6.42 -13.68
C ARG A 311 18.80 5.41 -13.17
N ASN A 312 19.11 4.37 -13.95
CA ASN A 312 20.06 3.32 -13.56
C ASN A 312 21.46 3.51 -14.14
N CYS A 313 21.60 4.29 -15.23
CA CYS A 313 22.89 4.49 -15.89
C CYS A 313 23.04 5.93 -16.42
N LEU A 314 24.28 6.30 -16.74
CA LEU A 314 24.66 7.64 -17.21
C LEU A 314 24.57 7.79 -18.73
N CYS A 315 23.81 6.91 -19.40
CA CYS A 315 23.73 6.89 -20.86
C CYS A 315 23.10 8.17 -21.42
N ARG A 316 23.67 8.67 -22.52
CA ARG A 316 23.10 9.78 -23.28
C ARG A 316 22.13 9.28 -24.34
N PHE A 317 21.42 10.21 -24.99
CA PHE A 317 20.47 9.84 -26.04
C PHE A 317 21.15 9.15 -27.22
N GLU A 318 22.34 9.62 -27.61
CA GLU A 318 23.14 9.08 -28.70
C GLU A 318 23.60 7.66 -28.37
N ASP A 319 24.05 7.43 -27.13
CA ASP A 319 24.42 6.11 -26.63
C ASP A 319 23.28 5.11 -26.77
N MET A 320 22.04 5.52 -26.50
CA MET A 320 20.85 4.67 -26.61
C MET A 320 20.53 4.23 -28.05
N GLN A 321 21.03 4.94 -29.07
CA GLN A 321 20.82 4.57 -30.47
C GLN A 321 21.84 3.55 -30.97
N GLU A 322 23.03 3.49 -30.34
CA GLU A 322 24.18 2.75 -30.86
C GLU A 322 24.63 1.58 -29.96
N LYS A 323 24.27 1.60 -28.67
CA LYS A 323 24.68 0.58 -27.70
C LYS A 323 23.52 -0.33 -27.33
N PHE A 324 23.76 -1.64 -27.36
CA PHE A 324 22.71 -2.66 -27.18
C PHE A 324 23.03 -3.67 -26.08
N THR A 325 24.21 -3.58 -25.45
CA THR A 325 24.59 -4.46 -24.33
C THR A 325 24.81 -3.68 -23.05
N ALA A 326 24.35 -4.22 -21.92
CA ALA A 326 24.41 -3.57 -20.61
C ALA A 326 25.85 -3.14 -20.23
N THR A 327 26.86 -3.93 -20.63
CA THR A 327 28.28 -3.66 -20.37
C THR A 327 28.82 -2.43 -21.09
N GLN A 328 28.13 -1.91 -22.11
CA GLN A 328 28.51 -0.68 -22.81
C GLN A 328 28.05 0.59 -22.07
N PHE A 329 27.26 0.45 -20.99
CA PHE A 329 26.72 1.55 -20.22
C PHE A 329 27.37 1.63 -18.84
N THR A 330 27.74 2.84 -18.44
CA THR A 330 28.20 3.13 -17.09
C THR A 330 27.00 3.27 -16.17
N LEU A 331 26.88 2.38 -15.19
CA LEU A 331 25.83 2.47 -14.18
C LEU A 331 26.02 3.71 -13.30
N ARG A 332 24.91 4.29 -12.85
CA ARG A 332 24.93 5.28 -11.77
C ARG A 332 25.31 4.57 -10.48
N ASN A 333 26.03 5.27 -9.61
CA ASN A 333 26.22 4.86 -8.23
C ASN A 333 25.85 6.01 -7.30
N LEU A 334 25.64 5.68 -6.03
CA LEU A 334 25.17 6.63 -5.03
C LEU A 334 26.07 7.86 -4.89
N ALA A 335 27.39 7.68 -4.80
CA ALA A 335 28.34 8.79 -4.65
C ALA A 335 28.30 9.77 -5.85
N GLN A 336 28.16 9.24 -7.08
CA GLN A 336 27.98 10.06 -8.27
C GLN A 336 26.64 10.80 -8.28
N TYR A 337 25.57 10.13 -7.86
CA TYR A 337 24.25 10.75 -7.73
C TYR A 337 24.29 11.90 -6.72
N GLU A 338 24.87 11.69 -5.54
CA GLU A 338 25.02 12.70 -4.50
C GLU A 338 25.80 13.92 -5.00
N GLN A 339 26.91 13.70 -5.73
CA GLN A 339 27.67 14.78 -6.33
C GLN A 339 26.83 15.57 -7.36
N HIS A 340 26.09 14.89 -8.24
CA HIS A 340 25.23 15.55 -9.22
C HIS A 340 24.11 16.37 -8.55
N CYS A 341 23.53 15.88 -7.46
CA CYS A 341 22.57 16.64 -6.66
C CYS A 341 23.22 17.88 -6.04
N GLN A 342 24.42 17.72 -5.46
CA GLN A 342 25.17 18.84 -4.87
C GLN A 342 25.49 19.92 -5.91
N ASP A 343 25.92 19.53 -7.11
CA ASP A 343 26.17 20.45 -8.23
C ASP A 343 24.91 21.26 -8.60
N ILE A 344 23.73 20.61 -8.62
CA ILE A 344 22.44 21.25 -8.91
C ILE A 344 22.05 22.23 -7.79
N GLU A 345 22.27 21.87 -6.53
CA GLU A 345 21.95 22.69 -5.35
C GLU A 345 22.86 23.92 -5.24
N ASP A 346 24.15 23.75 -5.52
CA ASP A 346 25.17 24.80 -5.44
C ASP A 346 25.22 25.69 -6.71
N ALA A 347 24.36 25.44 -7.69
CA ALA A 347 24.32 26.21 -8.92
C ALA A 347 24.09 27.71 -8.64
N PRO A 348 24.97 28.61 -9.12
CA PRO A 348 24.95 30.02 -8.73
C PRO A 348 23.81 30.81 -9.38
N THR A 349 23.17 30.25 -10.40
CA THR A 349 22.05 30.87 -11.10
C THR A 349 21.00 29.83 -11.50
N GLU A 350 19.74 30.25 -11.59
CA GLU A 350 18.64 29.39 -12.07
C GLU A 350 18.86 28.85 -13.48
N ALA A 351 19.57 29.58 -14.34
CA ALA A 351 19.92 29.12 -15.67
C ALA A 351 20.90 27.94 -15.61
N MET A 352 21.95 28.03 -14.79
CA MET A 352 22.90 26.94 -14.57
C MET A 352 22.24 25.76 -13.88
N LYS A 353 21.36 25.99 -12.90
CA LYS A 353 20.59 24.94 -12.23
C LYS A 353 19.81 24.11 -13.25
N LYS A 354 19.05 24.77 -14.14
CA LYS A 354 18.28 24.09 -15.20
C LYS A 354 19.16 23.34 -16.20
N ASP A 355 20.33 23.86 -16.52
CA ASP A 355 21.29 23.19 -17.40
C ASP A 355 21.83 21.90 -16.77
N LEU A 356 22.22 21.95 -15.50
CA LEU A 356 22.67 20.77 -14.74
C LEU A 356 21.54 19.74 -14.57
N GLN A 357 20.34 20.18 -14.20
CA GLN A 357 19.16 19.30 -14.13
C GLN A 357 18.89 18.58 -15.46
N THR A 358 19.07 19.27 -16.58
CA THR A 358 18.93 18.71 -17.94
C THR A 358 20.05 17.74 -18.25
N THR A 359 21.28 18.10 -17.90
CA THR A 359 22.48 17.28 -18.14
C THR A 359 22.43 15.97 -17.36
N TYR A 360 22.15 16.04 -16.06
CA TYR A 360 22.12 14.87 -15.18
C TYR A 360 20.79 14.11 -15.22
N GLY A 361 19.74 14.69 -15.80
CA GLY A 361 18.40 14.09 -15.81
C GLY A 361 17.76 14.01 -14.42
N ILE A 362 18.19 14.87 -13.50
CA ILE A 362 17.71 14.96 -12.11
C ILE A 362 16.99 16.31 -11.96
N VAL A 363 15.83 16.32 -11.33
CA VAL A 363 15.10 17.55 -11.01
C VAL A 363 15.61 18.13 -9.70
N ASP A 364 15.64 17.32 -8.65
CA ASP A 364 16.15 17.72 -7.34
C ASP A 364 16.67 16.50 -6.59
N ARG A 365 17.27 16.71 -5.41
CA ARG A 365 17.59 15.60 -4.51
C ARG A 365 16.30 15.03 -3.94
N SER A 366 16.01 13.77 -4.26
CA SER A 366 14.84 13.08 -3.70
C SER A 366 14.94 12.95 -2.19
N ILE A 367 13.82 13.19 -1.52
CA ILE A 367 13.63 12.95 -0.07
C ILE A 367 13.84 11.49 0.33
N LEU A 368 13.76 10.54 -0.62
CA LEU A 368 14.11 9.15 -0.34
C LEU A 368 15.59 8.99 0.05
N SER A 369 16.45 9.94 -0.29
CA SER A 369 17.86 9.97 0.14
C SER A 369 18.00 10.22 1.66
N GLU A 370 16.94 10.68 2.33
CA GLU A 370 16.90 10.82 3.79
C GLU A 370 16.61 9.48 4.49
N LEU A 371 16.16 8.45 3.75
CA LEU A 371 15.89 7.15 4.33
C LEU A 371 17.21 6.45 4.72
N SER A 372 17.25 5.97 5.96
CA SER A 372 18.39 5.27 6.54
C SER A 372 18.82 4.08 5.68
N HIS A 373 20.04 4.16 5.15
CA HIS A 373 20.68 3.13 4.32
C HIS A 373 19.92 2.79 3.03
N PHE A 374 19.23 3.77 2.43
CA PHE A 374 18.58 3.62 1.14
C PHE A 374 19.49 4.10 -0.01
N ASP A 375 19.72 3.23 -1.00
CA ASP A 375 20.43 3.57 -2.22
C ASP A 375 19.42 3.80 -3.36
N ILE A 376 19.20 5.08 -3.69
CA ILE A 376 18.27 5.50 -4.75
C ILE A 376 18.63 4.94 -6.13
N THR A 377 19.90 4.62 -6.37
CA THR A 377 20.37 4.09 -7.66
C THR A 377 20.18 2.58 -7.79
N ALA A 378 19.96 1.88 -6.67
CA ALA A 378 19.81 0.42 -6.63
C ALA A 378 18.42 -0.05 -6.19
N GLN A 379 17.67 0.75 -5.42
CA GLN A 379 16.41 0.36 -4.79
C GLN A 379 15.15 0.90 -5.48
N LEU A 380 15.33 1.45 -6.69
CA LEU A 380 14.29 1.89 -7.64
C LEU A 380 14.24 0.97 -8.89
N PRO A 381 13.77 -0.29 -8.76
CA PRO A 381 13.82 -1.29 -9.82
C PRO A 381 12.93 -0.94 -11.02
N GLN A 382 13.19 -1.57 -12.16
CA GLN A 382 12.33 -1.47 -13.35
C GLN A 382 11.07 -2.32 -13.19
N ASP A 383 9.95 -1.81 -13.67
CA ASP A 383 8.72 -2.58 -13.76
C ASP A 383 8.78 -3.51 -14.97
N ILE A 384 8.94 -4.81 -14.70
CA ILE A 384 9.00 -5.85 -15.73
C ILE A 384 7.70 -5.89 -16.56
N MET A 385 6.55 -5.64 -15.94
CA MET A 385 5.27 -5.68 -16.62
C MET A 385 5.21 -4.59 -17.70
N HIS A 386 5.40 -3.32 -17.31
CA HIS A 386 5.31 -2.21 -18.24
C HIS A 386 6.48 -2.14 -19.22
N VAL A 387 7.70 -2.45 -18.78
CA VAL A 387 8.91 -2.29 -19.63
C VAL A 387 9.08 -3.48 -20.58
N LEU A 388 8.92 -4.71 -20.09
CA LEU A 388 9.15 -5.90 -20.91
C LEU A 388 7.85 -6.45 -21.48
N LEU A 389 6.90 -6.84 -20.64
CA LEU A 389 5.71 -7.61 -21.07
C LEU A 389 4.73 -6.79 -21.91
N GLU A 390 4.52 -5.53 -21.56
CA GLU A 390 3.70 -4.57 -22.29
C GLU A 390 4.52 -3.74 -23.28
N GLY A 391 5.83 -3.64 -23.06
CA GLY A 391 6.76 -2.90 -23.89
C GLY A 391 7.50 -3.80 -24.87
N THR A 392 8.81 -3.91 -24.68
CA THR A 392 9.76 -4.41 -25.69
C THR A 392 9.45 -5.82 -26.19
N VAL A 393 9.04 -6.74 -25.31
CA VAL A 393 8.81 -8.15 -25.70
C VAL A 393 7.72 -8.27 -26.76
N GLN A 394 6.69 -7.42 -26.71
CA GLN A 394 5.61 -7.45 -27.70
C GLN A 394 6.13 -7.12 -29.11
N TYR A 395 7.03 -6.14 -29.20
CA TYR A 395 7.64 -5.74 -30.47
C TYR A 395 8.59 -6.82 -31.00
N GLU A 396 9.45 -7.37 -30.14
CA GLU A 396 10.39 -8.43 -30.52
C GLU A 396 9.65 -9.67 -31.04
N VAL A 397 8.63 -10.14 -30.32
CA VAL A 397 7.81 -11.28 -30.75
C VAL A 397 7.14 -10.98 -32.10
N ARG A 398 6.61 -9.76 -32.29
CA ARG A 398 6.00 -9.36 -33.56
C ARG A 398 7.00 -9.39 -34.71
N PHE A 399 8.21 -8.86 -34.53
CA PHE A 399 9.23 -8.85 -35.59
C PHE A 399 9.73 -10.27 -35.91
N ILE A 400 9.92 -11.12 -34.89
CA ILE A 400 10.31 -12.52 -35.06
C ILE A 400 9.23 -13.29 -35.83
N LEU A 401 7.96 -13.14 -35.46
CA LEU A 401 6.85 -13.78 -36.16
C LEU A 401 6.74 -13.31 -37.61
N GLN A 402 6.87 -11.99 -37.84
CA GLN A 402 6.86 -11.42 -39.18
C GLN A 402 7.99 -12.02 -40.03
N HIS A 403 9.20 -12.13 -39.50
CA HIS A 403 10.32 -12.77 -40.19
C HIS A 403 10.01 -14.22 -40.61
N PHE A 404 9.40 -15.02 -39.72
CA PHE A 404 9.02 -16.40 -40.03
C PHE A 404 7.90 -16.50 -41.06
N PHE A 405 6.94 -15.56 -41.05
CA PHE A 405 5.90 -15.48 -42.07
C PHE A 405 6.48 -15.11 -43.43
N ASP A 406 7.35 -14.11 -43.49
CA ASP A 406 8.00 -13.65 -44.72
C ASP A 406 8.94 -14.71 -45.29
N ALA A 407 9.61 -15.49 -44.43
CA ALA A 407 10.44 -16.63 -44.82
C ALA A 407 9.61 -17.88 -45.19
N GLY A 408 8.28 -17.87 -45.02
CA GLY A 408 7.40 -19.01 -45.30
C GLY A 408 7.60 -20.21 -44.37
N VAL A 409 8.26 -20.04 -43.23
CA VAL A 409 8.55 -21.11 -42.26
C VAL A 409 7.29 -21.51 -41.50
N ILE A 410 6.45 -20.54 -41.18
CA ILE A 410 5.19 -20.71 -40.44
C ILE A 410 4.13 -19.90 -41.17
N THR A 411 2.87 -20.35 -41.13
CA THR A 411 1.72 -19.57 -41.60
C THR A 411 0.88 -19.07 -40.44
N LEU A 412 0.16 -17.96 -40.63
CA LEU A 412 -0.78 -17.45 -39.63
C LEU A 412 -1.82 -18.51 -39.22
N LYS A 413 -2.24 -19.36 -40.16
CA LYS A 413 -3.18 -20.45 -39.87
C LYS A 413 -2.59 -21.51 -38.93
N GLN A 414 -1.31 -21.84 -39.08
CA GLN A 414 -0.62 -22.78 -38.20
C GLN A 414 -0.45 -22.19 -36.80
N LEU A 415 -0.07 -20.92 -36.69
CA LEU A 415 0.05 -20.23 -35.41
C LEU A 415 -1.29 -20.19 -34.66
N ASN A 416 -2.37 -19.82 -35.34
CA ASN A 416 -3.72 -19.75 -34.76
C ASN A 416 -4.32 -21.13 -34.44
N SER A 417 -3.64 -22.22 -34.79
CA SER A 417 -4.09 -23.59 -34.48
C SER A 417 -3.38 -24.21 -33.27
N LEU A 418 -2.54 -23.44 -32.57
CA LEU A 418 -1.78 -23.87 -31.39
C LEU A 418 -2.54 -23.71 -30.05
N ASP A 419 -3.86 -23.51 -30.10
CA ASP A 419 -4.73 -23.47 -28.91
C ASP A 419 -4.87 -24.85 -28.23
#